data_AF-A0A0D7EI09-F1
#
_entry.id   AF-A0A0D7EI09-F1
#
_cell.length_a   1.000
_cell.length_b   1.000
_cell.length_c   1.000
_cell.angle_alpha   90.00
_cell.angle_beta   90.00
_cell.angle_gamma   90.00
#
_symmetry.space_group_name_H-M   'P 1'
#
loop_
_entity.id
_entity.type
_entity.pdbx_description
1 polymer ?
#
loop_
_entity_poly.entity_id
_entity_poly.type
_entity_poly.pdbx_seq_one_letter_code
_entity_poly.pdbx_strand_id
1 'polypeptide(L)'
;MLKRGVKDADVNAFLATLRSWRQDGRVPMLLSGSMGLSWLIRERGIAREHFNDLVKSNTPPPLRDDDARAMLKALATEENCDWLTPAIVDVVFEELAVAYPSFIQFAFGRLKDHKAVSVDDVRRIFADHIRPSLDEDFYAQFDTRMNRFETADKAMARDVLRCIAKAGDAPASLADIAQVLGSHAATDRDDIIPMLAEDGFVSVDTRDQSVRFGSPLVRTWWQSKPYRR
;
A
#
# COMPACT_ATOMS: atom_id res chain seq x y z
N MET A 1 -1.00 19.01 -7.13
CA MET A 1 -0.71 20.47 -7.12
C MET A 1 -2.06 21.19 -7.08
N LEU A 2 -2.43 21.83 -5.95
CA LEU A 2 -3.66 22.64 -5.91
C LEU A 2 -3.48 23.83 -6.87
N LYS A 3 -4.50 24.11 -7.69
CA LYS A 3 -4.44 25.24 -8.63
C LYS A 3 -4.18 26.52 -7.84
N ARG A 4 -3.36 27.40 -8.44
CA ARG A 4 -3.04 28.74 -7.93
C ARG A 4 -4.35 29.44 -7.51
N GLY A 5 -4.50 29.77 -6.23
CA GLY A 5 -5.65 30.53 -5.69
C GLY A 5 -6.54 29.86 -4.65
N VAL A 6 -6.39 28.56 -4.38
CA VAL A 6 -7.13 27.89 -3.29
C VAL A 6 -6.40 28.13 -1.95
N LYS A 7 -7.08 28.73 -0.98
CA LYS A 7 -6.55 28.92 0.39
C LYS A 7 -6.92 27.72 1.27
N ASP A 8 -6.13 27.44 2.29
CA ASP A 8 -6.42 26.36 3.26
C ASP A 8 -7.78 26.59 3.96
N ALA A 9 -8.19 27.85 4.14
CA ALA A 9 -9.52 28.19 4.65
C ALA A 9 -10.65 27.71 3.72
N ASP A 10 -10.45 27.77 2.41
CA ASP A 10 -11.44 27.30 1.42
C ASP A 10 -11.58 25.78 1.48
N VAL A 11 -10.45 25.07 1.67
CA VAL A 11 -10.43 23.60 1.85
C VAL A 11 -11.15 23.20 3.14
N ASN A 12 -10.89 23.88 4.25
CA ASN A 12 -11.58 23.61 5.51
C ASN A 12 -13.09 23.93 5.43
N ALA A 13 -13.48 25.05 4.82
CA ALA A 13 -14.89 25.39 4.62
C ALA A 13 -15.62 24.33 3.77
N PHE A 14 -14.98 23.85 2.70
CA PHE A 14 -15.51 22.77 1.87
C PHE A 14 -15.68 21.47 2.67
N LEU A 15 -14.66 21.05 3.43
CA LEU A 15 -14.71 19.82 4.23
C LEU A 15 -15.72 19.91 5.38
N ALA A 16 -15.87 21.08 6.01
CA ALA A 16 -16.92 21.35 6.98
C ALA A 16 -18.32 21.21 6.37
N THR A 17 -18.51 21.71 5.16
CA THR A 17 -19.78 21.55 4.42
C THR A 17 -20.07 20.08 4.13
N LEU A 18 -19.08 19.32 3.67
CA LEU A 18 -19.23 17.88 3.45
C LEU A 18 -19.58 17.14 4.74
N ARG A 19 -18.96 17.50 5.87
CA ARG A 19 -19.29 16.94 7.18
C ARG A 19 -20.74 17.25 7.57
N SER A 20 -21.19 18.48 7.43
CA SER A 20 -22.59 18.84 7.74
C SER A 20 -23.57 17.98 6.94
N TRP A 21 -23.33 17.77 5.65
CA TRP A 21 -24.20 16.92 4.82
C TRP A 21 -24.19 15.44 5.24
N ARG A 22 -23.05 14.91 5.70
CA ARG A 22 -22.98 13.55 6.26
C ARG A 22 -23.73 13.44 7.58
N GLN A 23 -23.57 14.42 8.47
CA GLN A 23 -24.21 14.44 9.79
C GLN A 23 -25.73 14.58 9.71
N ASP A 24 -26.24 15.28 8.70
CA ASP A 24 -27.68 15.36 8.42
C ASP A 24 -28.26 14.02 7.93
N GLY A 25 -27.43 13.01 7.66
CA GLY A 25 -27.85 11.66 7.26
C GLY A 25 -28.42 11.56 5.84
N ARG A 26 -28.38 12.64 5.07
CA ARG A 26 -29.01 12.73 3.73
C ARG A 26 -28.08 12.30 2.60
N VAL A 27 -26.77 12.39 2.81
CA VAL A 27 -25.77 12.12 1.77
C VAL A 27 -24.76 11.11 2.30
N PRO A 28 -24.89 9.80 1.95
CA PRO A 28 -23.83 8.84 2.21
C PRO A 28 -22.60 9.24 1.38
N MET A 29 -21.41 9.24 2.01
CA MET A 29 -20.17 9.61 1.35
C MET A 29 -19.10 8.55 1.57
N LEU A 30 -18.38 8.22 0.50
CA LEU A 30 -17.14 7.47 0.55
C LEU A 30 -15.99 8.42 0.21
N LEU A 31 -15.08 8.64 1.16
CA LEU A 31 -13.84 9.36 0.91
C LEU A 31 -12.71 8.35 0.71
N SER A 32 -12.29 8.15 -0.54
CA SER A 32 -11.17 7.29 -0.89
C SER A 32 -9.96 8.12 -1.32
N GLY A 33 -8.77 7.72 -0.91
CA GLY A 33 -7.51 8.31 -1.36
C GLY A 33 -6.41 7.27 -1.30
N SER A 34 -5.53 7.27 -2.31
CA SER A 34 -4.35 6.40 -2.34
C SER A 34 -3.24 6.88 -1.38
N MET A 35 -3.28 8.14 -0.97
CA MET A 35 -2.44 8.73 0.08
C MET A 35 -3.23 8.82 1.39
N GLY A 36 -2.58 8.49 2.50
CA GLY A 36 -3.18 8.58 3.83
C GLY A 36 -3.74 9.97 4.09
N LEU A 37 -5.03 10.05 4.45
CA LEU A 37 -5.72 11.30 4.75
C LEU A 37 -5.02 12.07 5.89
N SER A 38 -4.40 11.35 6.82
CA SER A 38 -3.61 11.91 7.91
C SER A 38 -2.45 12.80 7.45
N TRP A 39 -1.76 12.42 6.39
CA TRP A 39 -0.68 13.25 5.84
C TRP A 39 -1.23 14.55 5.25
N LEU A 40 -2.30 14.47 4.46
CA LEU A 40 -2.99 15.65 3.91
C LEU A 40 -3.44 16.59 5.03
N ILE A 41 -3.95 16.04 6.13
CA ILE A 41 -4.33 16.79 7.32
C ILE A 41 -3.15 17.57 7.90
N ARG A 42 -2.00 16.89 8.09
CA ARG A 42 -0.79 17.50 8.66
C ARG A 42 -0.17 18.56 7.74
N GLU A 43 0.02 18.24 6.46
CA GLU A 43 0.71 19.14 5.52
C GLU A 43 -0.11 20.40 5.19
N ARG A 44 -1.45 20.29 5.20
CA ARG A 44 -2.35 21.37 4.74
C ARG A 44 -3.11 22.07 5.85
N GLY A 45 -2.79 21.78 7.12
CA GLY A 45 -3.50 22.36 8.26
C GLY A 45 -5.02 22.12 8.21
N ILE A 46 -5.45 20.98 7.68
CA ILE A 46 -6.87 20.63 7.63
C ILE A 46 -7.30 20.25 9.04
N ALA A 47 -8.43 20.77 9.49
CA ALA A 47 -8.95 20.46 10.81
C ALA A 47 -9.39 18.99 10.89
N ARG A 48 -8.78 18.22 11.81
CA ARG A 48 -9.06 16.78 12.03
C ARG A 48 -10.54 16.50 12.29
N GLU A 49 -11.23 17.45 12.93
CA GLU A 49 -12.65 17.37 13.25
C GLU A 49 -13.54 17.13 12.03
N HIS A 50 -13.12 17.52 10.82
CA HIS A 50 -13.88 17.27 9.59
C HIS A 50 -14.04 15.79 9.24
N PHE A 51 -13.31 14.89 9.92
CA PHE A 51 -13.26 13.47 9.63
C PHE A 51 -13.72 12.57 10.80
N ASN A 52 -14.06 13.14 11.96
CA ASN A 52 -14.39 12.35 13.17
C ASN A 52 -15.61 11.44 13.00
N ASP A 53 -16.53 11.77 12.09
CA ASP A 53 -17.74 11.00 11.78
C ASP A 53 -17.50 9.91 10.72
N LEU A 54 -16.28 9.81 10.17
CA LEU A 54 -15.94 8.80 9.18
C LEU A 54 -15.51 7.50 9.85
N VAL A 55 -16.09 6.40 9.39
CA VAL A 55 -15.59 5.07 9.69
C VAL A 55 -14.43 4.78 8.74
N LYS A 56 -13.23 4.56 9.28
CA LYS A 56 -12.09 4.10 8.48
C LYS A 56 -12.41 2.72 7.93
N SER A 57 -12.45 2.61 6.61
CA SER A 57 -12.46 1.32 5.91
C SER A 57 -11.06 1.07 5.36
N ASN A 58 -10.51 -0.11 5.65
CA ASN A 58 -9.21 -0.51 5.12
C ASN A 58 -9.34 -0.88 3.65
N THR A 59 -8.22 -0.77 2.91
CA THR A 59 -8.11 -1.35 1.57
C THR A 59 -8.60 -2.81 1.63
N PRO A 60 -9.50 -3.23 0.71
CA PRO A 60 -9.94 -4.61 0.65
C PRO A 60 -8.72 -5.54 0.62
N PRO A 61 -8.77 -6.69 1.31
CA PRO A 61 -7.66 -7.64 1.28
C PRO A 61 -7.45 -8.17 -0.16
N PRO A 62 -6.28 -8.75 -0.46
CA PRO A 62 -6.07 -9.50 -1.69
C PRO A 62 -7.16 -10.56 -1.85
N LEU A 63 -7.48 -10.91 -3.10
CA LEU A 63 -8.39 -12.00 -3.38
C LEU A 63 -7.85 -13.30 -2.76
N ARG A 64 -8.76 -14.14 -2.29
CA ARG A 64 -8.43 -15.51 -1.91
C ARG A 64 -7.99 -16.28 -3.16
N ASP A 65 -7.19 -17.33 -2.98
CA ASP A 65 -6.57 -18.07 -4.09
C ASP A 65 -7.61 -18.52 -5.14
N ASP A 66 -8.72 -19.13 -4.71
CA ASP A 66 -9.80 -19.56 -5.61
C ASP A 66 -10.42 -18.40 -6.40
N ASP A 67 -10.70 -17.28 -5.73
CA ASP A 67 -11.30 -16.08 -6.34
C ASP A 67 -10.32 -15.41 -7.32
N ALA A 68 -9.04 -15.38 -6.98
CA ALA A 68 -7.97 -14.83 -7.80
C ALA A 68 -7.77 -15.65 -9.09
N ARG A 69 -7.72 -16.98 -8.95
CA ARG A 69 -7.60 -17.92 -10.07
C ARG A 69 -8.84 -17.88 -10.96
N ALA A 70 -10.03 -17.79 -10.37
CA ALA A 70 -11.28 -17.62 -11.12
C ALA A 70 -11.26 -16.32 -11.93
N MET A 71 -10.78 -15.21 -11.34
CA MET A 71 -10.63 -13.94 -12.03
C MET A 71 -9.68 -14.02 -13.23
N LEU A 72 -8.49 -14.62 -13.07
CA LEU A 72 -7.54 -14.77 -14.18
C LEU A 72 -8.12 -15.61 -15.33
N LYS A 73 -8.83 -16.70 -15.00
CA LYS A 73 -9.53 -17.53 -15.99
C LYS A 73 -10.66 -16.78 -16.71
N ALA A 74 -11.41 -15.96 -15.97
CA ALA A 74 -12.46 -15.14 -16.55
C ALA A 74 -11.89 -14.12 -17.56
N LEU A 75 -10.76 -13.48 -17.22
CA LEU A 75 -10.06 -12.56 -18.13
C LEU A 75 -9.62 -13.26 -19.42
N ALA A 76 -9.01 -14.44 -19.32
CA ALA A 76 -8.62 -15.22 -20.50
C ALA A 76 -9.81 -15.66 -21.35
N THR A 77 -10.93 -16.04 -20.70
CA THR A 77 -12.15 -16.46 -21.40
C THR A 77 -12.76 -15.30 -22.18
N GLU A 78 -12.90 -14.12 -21.56
CA GLU A 78 -13.43 -12.91 -22.19
C GLU A 78 -12.61 -12.49 -23.42
N GLU A 79 -11.29 -12.65 -23.33
CA GLU A 79 -10.34 -12.29 -24.39
C GLU A 79 -10.03 -13.44 -25.36
N ASN A 80 -10.78 -14.56 -25.29
CA ASN A 80 -10.62 -15.74 -26.14
C ASN A 80 -9.18 -16.30 -26.17
N CYS A 81 -8.50 -16.30 -25.02
CA CYS A 81 -7.14 -16.81 -24.86
C CYS A 81 -7.16 -18.30 -24.50
N ASP A 82 -6.68 -19.16 -25.41
CA ASP A 82 -6.58 -20.61 -25.24
C ASP A 82 -5.25 -21.08 -24.62
N TRP A 83 -4.25 -20.19 -24.55
CA TRP A 83 -2.93 -20.47 -24.00
C TRP A 83 -2.89 -20.57 -22.46
N LEU A 84 -3.95 -20.15 -21.75
CA LEU A 84 -3.96 -20.12 -20.28
C LEU A 84 -4.20 -21.51 -19.66
N THR A 85 -3.18 -22.35 -19.68
CA THR A 85 -3.19 -23.68 -19.04
C THR A 85 -3.10 -23.60 -17.51
N PRO A 86 -3.48 -24.66 -16.76
CA PRO A 86 -3.32 -24.70 -15.30
C PRO A 86 -1.88 -24.40 -14.84
N ALA A 87 -0.87 -24.93 -15.54
CA ALA A 87 0.53 -24.70 -15.20
C ALA A 87 0.96 -23.22 -15.38
N ILE A 88 0.41 -22.54 -16.40
CA ILE A 88 0.62 -21.10 -16.58
C ILE A 88 -0.08 -20.32 -15.48
N VAL A 89 -1.31 -20.68 -15.10
CA VAL A 89 -2.00 -20.06 -13.96
C VAL A 89 -1.18 -20.17 -12.68
N ASP A 90 -0.65 -21.36 -12.39
CA ASP A 90 0.19 -21.57 -11.21
C ASP A 90 1.41 -20.65 -11.21
N VAL A 91 2.15 -20.60 -12.32
CA VAL A 91 3.34 -19.74 -12.44
C VAL A 91 2.99 -18.26 -12.38
N VAL A 92 1.84 -17.82 -12.91
CA VAL A 92 1.40 -16.43 -12.75
C VAL A 92 1.24 -16.07 -11.27
N PHE A 93 0.66 -16.96 -10.46
CA PHE A 93 0.50 -16.72 -9.02
C PHE A 93 1.77 -16.94 -8.19
N GLU A 94 2.71 -17.76 -8.67
CA GLU A 94 4.07 -17.82 -8.11
C GLU A 94 4.84 -16.51 -8.32
N GLU A 95 4.69 -15.89 -9.50
CA GLU A 95 5.40 -14.66 -9.86
C GLU A 95 4.71 -13.39 -9.32
N LEU A 96 3.40 -13.42 -9.11
CA LEU A 96 2.63 -12.31 -8.54
C LEU A 96 3.01 -12.08 -7.07
N ALA A 97 3.42 -10.85 -6.77
CA ALA A 97 3.67 -10.43 -5.40
C ALA A 97 2.42 -10.44 -4.51
N VAL A 98 1.25 -10.16 -5.09
CA VAL A 98 -0.04 -10.11 -4.38
C VAL A 98 -1.22 -10.26 -5.33
N ALA A 99 -2.26 -10.96 -4.89
CA ALA A 99 -3.49 -11.22 -5.66
C ALA A 99 -4.52 -10.08 -5.57
N TYR A 100 -4.11 -8.83 -5.78
CA TYR A 100 -5.08 -7.74 -5.96
C TYR A 100 -5.70 -7.78 -7.35
N PRO A 101 -7.01 -7.48 -7.51
CA PRO A 101 -7.67 -7.49 -8.82
C PRO A 101 -6.93 -6.70 -9.91
N SER A 102 -6.44 -5.49 -9.55
CA SER A 102 -5.68 -4.64 -10.48
C SER A 102 -4.34 -5.25 -10.89
N PHE A 103 -3.66 -5.98 -9.99
CA PHE A 103 -2.39 -6.64 -10.29
C PHE A 103 -2.60 -7.85 -11.20
N ILE A 104 -3.67 -8.62 -10.98
CA ILE A 104 -4.06 -9.74 -11.84
C ILE A 104 -4.39 -9.23 -13.25
N GLN A 105 -5.21 -8.18 -13.37
CA GLN A 105 -5.53 -7.54 -14.65
C GLN A 105 -4.28 -7.00 -15.36
N PHE A 106 -3.43 -6.30 -14.62
CA PHE A 106 -2.19 -5.75 -15.16
C PHE A 106 -1.27 -6.84 -15.70
N ALA A 107 -1.01 -7.88 -14.90
CA ALA A 107 -0.18 -9.01 -15.31
C ALA A 107 -0.77 -9.73 -16.52
N PHE A 108 -2.08 -10.03 -16.50
CA PHE A 108 -2.77 -10.66 -17.63
C PHE A 108 -2.65 -9.84 -18.92
N GLY A 109 -2.88 -8.53 -18.84
CA GLY A 109 -2.74 -7.63 -20.00
C GLY A 109 -1.35 -7.71 -20.62
N ARG A 110 -0.29 -7.65 -19.79
CA ARG A 110 1.10 -7.77 -20.26
C ARG A 110 1.40 -9.15 -20.84
N LEU A 111 0.93 -10.23 -20.22
CA LEU A 111 1.12 -11.59 -20.74
C LEU A 111 0.46 -11.75 -22.11
N LYS A 112 -0.76 -11.21 -22.27
CA LYS A 112 -1.48 -11.20 -23.54
C LYS A 112 -0.73 -10.40 -24.61
N ASP A 113 -0.35 -9.16 -24.30
CA ASP A 113 0.32 -8.26 -25.24
C ASP A 113 1.66 -8.82 -25.74
N HIS A 114 2.37 -9.54 -24.87
CA HIS A 114 3.63 -10.20 -25.18
C HIS A 114 3.47 -11.67 -25.62
N LYS A 115 2.24 -12.14 -25.83
CA LYS A 115 1.90 -13.47 -26.34
C LYS A 115 2.53 -14.62 -25.56
N ALA A 116 2.39 -14.59 -24.23
CA ALA A 116 2.84 -15.68 -23.38
C ALA A 116 2.11 -16.98 -23.73
N VAL A 117 2.84 -18.03 -24.13
CA VAL A 117 2.25 -19.35 -24.45
C VAL A 117 2.87 -20.49 -23.65
N SER A 118 3.87 -20.19 -22.81
CA SER A 118 4.59 -21.15 -22.00
C SER A 118 4.90 -20.60 -20.61
N VAL A 119 5.23 -21.49 -19.68
CA VAL A 119 5.72 -21.12 -18.34
C VAL A 119 6.96 -20.22 -18.40
N ASP A 120 7.88 -20.51 -19.32
CA ASP A 120 9.11 -19.74 -19.46
C ASP A 120 8.84 -18.34 -20.01
N ASP A 121 7.87 -18.19 -20.92
CA ASP A 121 7.42 -16.87 -21.37
C ASP A 121 6.84 -16.05 -20.23
N VAL A 122 6.02 -16.66 -19.38
CA VAL A 122 5.44 -15.97 -18.21
C VAL A 122 6.56 -15.42 -17.33
N ARG A 123 7.52 -16.26 -16.94
CA ARG A 123 8.64 -15.83 -16.09
C ARG A 123 9.46 -14.72 -16.73
N ARG A 124 9.78 -14.85 -18.03
CA ARG A 124 10.50 -13.83 -18.79
C ARG A 124 9.73 -12.51 -18.83
N ILE A 125 8.44 -12.52 -19.16
CA ILE A 125 7.60 -11.31 -19.22
C ILE A 125 7.46 -10.68 -17.84
N PHE A 126 7.39 -11.50 -16.77
CA PHE A 126 7.41 -10.98 -15.41
C PHE A 126 8.70 -10.24 -15.09
N ALA A 127 9.85 -10.81 -15.45
CA ALA A 127 11.16 -10.21 -15.23
C ALA A 127 11.38 -8.94 -16.08
N ASP A 128 11.01 -8.97 -17.36
CA ASP A 128 11.40 -7.95 -18.34
C ASP A 128 10.39 -6.79 -18.43
N HIS A 129 9.11 -7.04 -18.09
CA HIS A 129 8.03 -6.08 -18.35
C HIS A 129 7.16 -5.80 -17.12
N ILE A 130 6.69 -6.83 -16.42
CA ILE A 130 5.73 -6.62 -15.32
C ILE A 130 6.44 -6.02 -14.09
N ARG A 131 7.51 -6.66 -13.60
CA ARG A 131 8.23 -6.18 -12.40
C ARG A 131 8.81 -4.76 -12.59
N PRO A 132 9.49 -4.43 -13.70
CA PRO A 132 9.98 -3.07 -13.92
C PRO A 132 8.86 -2.03 -13.91
N SER A 133 7.73 -2.30 -14.57
CA SER A 133 6.58 -1.39 -14.55
C SER A 133 5.95 -1.27 -13.16
N LEU A 134 5.85 -2.36 -12.38
CA LEU A 134 5.37 -2.26 -11.00
C LEU A 134 6.32 -1.43 -10.13
N ASP A 135 7.63 -1.53 -10.35
CA ASP A 135 8.63 -0.72 -9.67
C ASP A 135 8.44 0.78 -9.94
N GLU A 136 8.27 1.15 -11.21
CA GLU A 136 8.12 2.54 -11.65
C GLU A 136 6.74 3.12 -11.29
N ASP A 137 5.66 2.40 -11.61
CA ASP A 137 4.30 2.93 -11.53
C ASP A 137 3.69 2.78 -10.14
N PHE A 138 4.02 1.69 -9.42
CA PHE A 138 3.37 1.36 -8.15
C PHE A 138 4.30 1.55 -6.96
N TYR A 139 5.54 1.08 -7.02
CA TYR A 139 6.41 1.08 -5.85
C TYR A 139 7.13 2.42 -5.62
N ALA A 140 7.35 3.22 -6.67
CA ALA A 140 7.92 4.57 -6.56
C ALA A 140 7.12 5.51 -5.62
N GLN A 141 5.82 5.26 -5.45
CA GLN A 141 5.01 6.03 -4.50
C GLN A 141 5.44 5.82 -3.04
N PHE A 142 5.93 4.63 -2.69
CA PHE A 142 6.43 4.35 -1.35
C PHE A 142 7.78 5.02 -1.11
N ASP A 143 8.61 5.12 -2.15
CA ASP A 143 9.84 5.93 -2.10
C ASP A 143 9.51 7.41 -1.91
N THR A 144 8.52 7.92 -2.64
CA THR A 144 8.04 9.30 -2.48
C THR A 144 7.55 9.55 -1.06
N ARG A 145 6.75 8.65 -0.47
CA ARG A 145 6.27 8.78 0.91
C ARG A 145 7.43 8.72 1.90
N MET A 146 8.30 7.72 1.79
CA MET A 146 9.46 7.56 2.65
C MET A 146 10.39 8.77 2.57
N ASN A 147 10.52 9.40 1.41
CA ASN A 147 11.36 10.57 1.23
C ASN A 147 10.84 11.85 1.89
N ARG A 148 9.56 11.89 2.31
CA ARG A 148 8.97 13.02 3.05
C ARG A 148 9.39 13.07 4.52
N PHE A 149 9.94 11.99 5.04
CA PHE A 149 10.46 11.94 6.41
C PHE A 149 11.76 12.74 6.47
N GLU A 150 11.92 13.51 7.54
CA GLU A 150 13.19 14.15 7.88
C GLU A 150 14.28 13.08 8.08
N THR A 151 15.55 13.48 8.03
CA THR A 151 16.66 12.51 8.00
C THR A 151 16.66 11.58 9.23
N ALA A 152 16.39 12.12 10.42
CA ALA A 152 16.30 11.35 11.66
C ALA A 152 15.10 10.37 11.63
N ASP A 153 13.91 10.87 11.30
CA ASP A 153 12.69 10.06 11.21
C ASP A 153 12.80 8.96 10.16
N LYS A 154 13.47 9.25 9.04
CA LYS A 154 13.70 8.28 7.96
C LYS A 154 14.61 7.14 8.41
N ALA A 155 15.61 7.43 9.27
CA ALA A 155 16.46 6.40 9.85
C ALA A 155 15.65 5.51 10.81
N MET A 156 14.88 6.11 11.72
CA MET A 156 13.97 5.37 12.62
C MET A 156 12.96 4.52 11.85
N ALA A 157 12.31 5.10 10.83
CA ALA A 157 11.36 4.42 9.96
C ALA A 157 11.97 3.16 9.34
N ARG A 158 13.19 3.27 8.80
CA ARG A 158 13.90 2.15 8.18
C ARG A 158 14.25 1.08 9.20
N ASP A 159 14.63 1.46 10.41
CA ASP A 159 14.97 0.50 11.47
C ASP A 159 13.74 -0.28 11.94
N VAL A 160 12.58 0.39 12.07
CA VAL A 160 11.29 -0.27 12.33
C VAL A 160 10.95 -1.26 11.21
N LEU A 161 11.02 -0.84 9.94
CA LEU A 161 10.72 -1.71 8.81
C LEU A 161 11.71 -2.89 8.70
N ARG A 162 12.98 -2.68 9.05
CA ARG A 162 13.98 -3.75 9.14
C ARG A 162 13.64 -4.75 10.25
N CYS A 163 13.19 -4.26 11.41
CA CYS A 163 12.76 -5.12 12.51
C CYS A 163 11.58 -6.02 12.08
N ILE A 164 10.56 -5.42 11.46
CA ILE A 164 9.41 -6.16 10.90
C ILE A 164 9.86 -7.18 9.85
N ALA A 165 10.78 -6.80 8.95
CA ALA A 165 11.30 -7.71 7.93
C ALA A 165 12.04 -8.92 8.53
N LYS A 166 12.76 -8.74 9.64
CA LYS A 166 13.46 -9.83 10.35
C LYS A 166 12.48 -10.83 10.99
N ALA A 167 11.30 -10.39 11.40
CA ALA A 167 10.26 -11.27 11.92
C ALA A 167 9.60 -12.16 10.84
N GLY A 168 9.79 -11.83 9.55
CA GLY A 168 9.27 -12.60 8.43
C GLY A 168 7.74 -12.56 8.36
N ASP A 169 7.10 -13.73 8.44
CA ASP A 169 5.64 -13.87 8.43
C ASP A 169 4.99 -13.65 9.79
N ALA A 170 5.77 -13.77 10.87
CA ALA A 170 5.33 -13.39 12.20
C ALA A 170 5.29 -11.85 12.34
N PRO A 171 4.41 -11.31 13.19
CA PRO A 171 4.46 -9.90 13.54
C PRO A 171 5.68 -9.62 14.43
N ALA A 172 6.26 -8.42 14.31
CA ALA A 172 7.25 -7.95 15.28
C ALA A 172 6.53 -7.49 16.55
N SER A 173 7.12 -7.72 17.73
CA SER A 173 6.53 -7.21 18.98
C SER A 173 6.78 -5.71 19.12
N LEU A 174 5.86 -4.98 19.78
CA LEU A 174 6.08 -3.56 20.12
C LEU A 174 7.30 -3.38 21.04
N ALA A 175 7.67 -4.40 21.81
CA ALA A 175 8.89 -4.39 22.63
C ALA A 175 10.16 -4.39 21.77
N ASP A 176 10.23 -5.24 20.73
CA ASP A 176 11.36 -5.27 19.80
C ASP A 176 11.49 -3.94 19.03
N ILE A 177 10.35 -3.38 18.62
CA ILE A 177 10.30 -2.04 18.02
C ILE A 177 10.84 -0.97 18.98
N ALA A 178 10.40 -0.98 20.24
CA ALA A 178 10.86 -0.03 21.25
C ALA A 178 12.37 -0.15 21.52
N GLN A 179 12.91 -1.38 21.52
CA GLN A 179 14.35 -1.61 21.68
C GLN A 179 15.14 -1.00 20.52
N VAL A 180 14.68 -1.18 19.28
CA VAL A 180 15.31 -0.62 18.09
C VAL A 180 15.28 0.91 18.10
N LEU A 181 14.12 1.50 18.46
CA LEU A 181 13.97 2.95 18.61
C LEU A 181 14.78 3.51 19.78
N GLY A 182 15.10 2.69 20.78
CA GLY A 182 15.96 3.05 21.92
C GLY A 182 17.35 3.56 21.53
N SER A 183 17.81 3.28 20.31
CA SER A 183 19.08 3.76 19.76
C SER A 183 19.04 5.19 19.18
N HIS A 184 17.84 5.77 19.01
CA HIS A 184 17.63 7.11 18.46
C HIS A 184 17.40 8.17 19.54
N ALA A 185 17.39 9.47 19.24
CA ALA A 185 17.14 10.50 20.25
C ALA A 185 15.72 10.39 20.84
N ALA A 186 15.56 10.58 22.16
CA ALA A 186 14.28 10.35 22.86
C ALA A 186 13.15 11.29 22.42
N THR A 187 13.47 12.50 21.95
CA THR A 187 12.49 13.53 21.56
C THR A 187 11.66 13.14 20.33
N ASP A 188 12.13 12.17 19.55
CA ASP A 188 11.61 11.91 18.20
C ASP A 188 10.98 10.51 18.06
N ARG A 189 10.96 9.71 19.14
CA ARG A 189 10.57 8.29 19.10
C ARG A 189 9.06 8.06 19.11
N ASP A 190 8.31 8.91 19.80
CA ASP A 190 6.90 8.64 20.11
C ASP A 190 6.00 8.74 18.87
N ASP A 191 6.40 9.56 17.89
CA ASP A 191 5.59 9.84 16.71
C ASP A 191 5.88 8.92 15.52
N ILE A 192 6.98 8.17 15.52
CA ILE A 192 7.40 7.41 14.34
C ILE A 192 6.43 6.28 13.97
N ILE A 193 5.91 5.55 14.97
CA ILE A 193 4.94 4.46 14.73
C ILE A 193 3.60 5.01 14.23
N PRO A 194 3.00 6.03 14.87
CA PRO A 194 1.87 6.74 14.30
C PRO A 194 2.10 7.21 12.86
N MET A 195 3.23 7.87 12.57
CA MET A 195 3.56 8.37 11.22
C MET A 195 3.64 7.23 10.20
N LEU A 196 4.31 6.13 10.52
CA LEU A 196 4.39 4.97 9.63
C LEU A 196 3.02 4.32 9.39
N ALA A 197 2.17 4.26 10.41
CA ALA A 197 0.83 3.71 10.28
C ALA A 197 -0.07 4.61 9.42
N GLU A 198 0.03 5.93 9.62
CA GLU A 198 -0.69 6.94 8.86
C GLU A 198 -0.30 6.95 7.37
N ASP A 199 0.98 6.78 7.05
CA ASP A 199 1.48 6.72 5.68
C ASP A 199 1.29 5.33 5.03
N GLY A 200 0.76 4.37 5.79
CA GLY A 200 0.38 3.04 5.35
C GLY A 200 1.53 2.04 5.27
N PHE A 201 2.69 2.35 5.87
CA PHE A 201 3.84 1.46 5.89
C PHE A 201 3.68 0.31 6.89
N VAL A 202 3.01 0.56 8.02
CA VAL A 202 2.81 -0.45 9.07
C VAL A 202 1.34 -0.55 9.49
N SER A 203 0.97 -1.69 10.03
CA SER A 203 -0.26 -1.90 10.78
C SER A 203 0.11 -2.27 12.21
N VAL A 204 -0.53 -1.64 13.18
CA VAL A 204 -0.30 -1.86 14.61
C VAL A 204 -1.52 -2.56 15.19
N ASP A 205 -1.31 -3.69 15.86
CA ASP A 205 -2.31 -4.33 16.70
C ASP A 205 -1.99 -4.03 18.16
N THR A 206 -2.81 -3.19 18.79
CA THR A 206 -2.63 -2.80 20.19
C THR A 206 -3.11 -3.86 21.18
N ARG A 207 -3.92 -4.85 20.75
CA ARG A 207 -4.33 -5.96 21.60
C ARG A 207 -3.22 -7.00 21.69
N ASP A 208 -2.65 -7.35 20.54
CA ASP A 208 -1.56 -8.31 20.45
C ASP A 208 -0.17 -7.68 20.67
N GLN A 209 -0.13 -6.37 20.92
CA GLN A 209 1.10 -5.58 21.10
C GLN A 209 2.11 -5.83 19.98
N SER A 210 1.65 -5.77 18.73
CA SER A 210 2.43 -6.23 17.58
C SER A 210 2.33 -5.29 16.37
N VAL A 211 3.35 -5.35 15.51
CA VAL A 211 3.48 -4.50 14.31
C VAL A 211 3.79 -5.36 13.10
N ARG A 212 3.11 -5.08 11.98
CA ARG A 212 3.32 -5.72 10.68
C ARG A 212 3.50 -4.67 9.59
N PHE A 213 3.96 -5.09 8.40
CA PHE A 213 3.80 -4.26 7.21
C PHE A 213 2.32 -3.94 7.00
N GLY A 214 2.02 -2.69 6.61
CA GLY A 214 0.65 -2.22 6.42
C GLY A 214 -0.07 -2.93 5.26
N SER A 215 0.69 -3.51 4.32
CA SER A 215 0.17 -4.39 3.28
C SER A 215 1.26 -5.29 2.71
N PRO A 216 0.89 -6.38 2.00
CA PRO A 216 1.84 -7.18 1.22
C PRO A 216 2.65 -6.34 0.22
N LEU A 217 2.06 -5.28 -0.36
CA LEU A 217 2.75 -4.39 -1.30
C LEU A 217 3.91 -3.64 -0.65
N VAL A 218 3.75 -3.17 0.58
CA VAL A 218 4.83 -2.51 1.32
C VAL A 218 5.95 -3.51 1.61
N ARG A 219 5.60 -4.75 1.97
CA ARG A 219 6.58 -5.82 2.16
C ARG A 219 7.37 -6.08 0.88
N THR A 220 6.70 -6.25 -0.27
CA THR A 220 7.36 -6.46 -1.56
C THR A 220 8.24 -5.28 -1.95
N TRP A 221 7.74 -4.04 -1.83
CA TRP A 221 8.54 -2.83 -2.06
C TRP A 221 9.79 -2.82 -1.19
N TRP A 222 9.67 -3.12 0.11
CA TRP A 222 10.81 -3.17 1.03
C TRP A 222 11.86 -4.20 0.59
N GLN A 223 11.42 -5.38 0.17
CA GLN A 223 12.29 -6.48 -0.27
C GLN A 223 12.93 -6.25 -1.65
N SER A 224 12.26 -5.50 -2.54
CA SER A 224 12.72 -5.25 -3.92
C SER A 224 14.01 -4.43 -4.01
N LYS A 225 14.37 -3.66 -2.97
CA LYS A 225 15.50 -2.73 -3.02
C LYS A 225 16.74 -3.31 -2.31
N PRO A 226 17.84 -3.60 -3.03
CA PRO A 226 19.03 -4.27 -2.48
C PRO A 226 19.80 -3.47 -1.43
N TYR A 227 19.67 -2.13 -1.42
CA TYR A 227 20.40 -1.23 -0.51
C TYR A 227 19.71 -0.97 0.85
N ARG A 228 18.74 -1.81 1.24
CA ARG A 228 18.00 -1.69 2.52
C ARG A 228 18.28 -2.84 3.50
N ARG A 229 19.26 -3.69 3.17
CA ARG A 229 19.87 -4.66 4.09
C ARG A 229 20.88 -3.95 4.98
#